data_AF-A0A352LNK7-F1
#
_entry.id   AF-A0A352LNK7-F1
#
_cell.length_a   1.000
_cell.length_b   1.000
_cell.length_c   1.000
_cell.angle_alpha   90.00
_cell.angle_beta   90.00
_cell.angle_gamma   90.00
#
_symmetry.space_group_name_H-M   'P 1'
#
loop_
_entity.id
_entity.type
_entity.pdbx_description
1 polymer ?
#
loop_
_entity_poly.entity_id
_entity_poly.type
_entity_poly.pdbx_seq_one_letter_code
_entity_poly.pdbx_strand_id
1 'polypeptide(L)'
;GYGLVCDEKGVLLADYWVSGANQEHGIISRRDGGPVRIEDFPIDRRLRILPNHACPTCAAFDEYLVTEDNETVSGRWPRFNHW
;
A
#
# COMPACT_ATOMS: atom_id res chain seq x y z
N GLY A 1 -11.33 4.19 -5.03
CA GLY A 1 -9.90 4.23 -5.40
C GLY A 1 -9.33 2.84 -5.23
N TYR A 2 -8.02 2.68 -5.22
CA TYR A 2 -7.34 1.38 -5.09
C TYR A 2 -6.71 1.15 -3.70
N GLY A 3 -6.76 2.16 -2.82
CA GLY A 3 -6.35 2.02 -1.42
C GLY A 3 -6.08 3.37 -0.75
N LEU A 4 -5.89 3.32 0.57
CA LEU A 4 -5.46 4.46 1.38
C LEU A 4 -3.93 4.45 1.51
N VAL A 5 -3.30 5.62 1.46
CA VAL A 5 -1.85 5.74 1.57
C VAL A 5 -1.45 5.96 3.02
N CYS A 6 -0.49 5.18 3.49
CA CYS A 6 0.18 5.36 4.77
C CYS A 6 1.69 5.54 4.54
N ASP A 7 2.36 6.12 5.53
CA ASP A 7 3.82 6.05 5.60
C ASP A 7 4.31 4.62 5.91
N GLU A 8 5.63 4.45 5.99
CA GLU A 8 6.26 3.15 6.27
C GLU A 8 5.88 2.57 7.63
N LYS A 9 5.49 3.41 8.60
CA LYS A 9 5.08 2.99 9.95
C LYS A 9 3.59 2.65 10.02
N GLY A 10 2.86 2.83 8.93
CA GLY A 10 1.43 2.57 8.84
C GLY A 10 0.57 3.75 9.30
N VAL A 11 1.14 4.94 9.46
CA VAL A 11 0.38 6.15 9.79
C VAL A 11 -0.30 6.67 8.53
N LEU A 12 -1.62 6.88 8.61
CA LEU A 12 -2.42 7.32 7.48
C LEU A 12 -2.02 8.73 7.00
N LEU A 13 -1.70 8.85 5.71
CA LEU A 13 -1.53 10.12 5.01
C LEU A 13 -2.89 10.55 4.45
N ALA A 14 -3.75 11.11 5.30
CA ALA A 14 -5.19 11.27 5.07
C ALA A 14 -5.54 12.01 3.75
N ASP A 15 -4.71 12.95 3.33
CA ASP A 15 -4.92 13.74 2.11
C ASP A 15 -4.67 12.94 0.82
N TYR A 16 -4.07 11.76 0.92
CA TYR A 16 -3.62 10.96 -0.22
C TYR A 16 -4.37 9.64 -0.33
N TRP A 17 -4.51 9.17 -1.56
CA TRP A 17 -5.15 7.91 -1.90
C TRP A 17 -4.64 7.42 -3.25
N VAL A 18 -4.75 6.11 -3.50
CA VAL A 18 -4.44 5.55 -4.81
C VAL A 18 -5.66 5.77 -5.72
N SER A 19 -5.58 6.75 -6.61
CA SER A 19 -6.67 7.19 -7.47
C SER A 19 -6.82 6.33 -8.73
N GLY A 20 -5.73 5.73 -9.20
CA GLY A 20 -5.68 4.85 -10.36
C GLY A 20 -4.63 3.76 -10.21
N ALA A 21 -4.75 2.70 -11.00
CA ALA A 21 -3.77 1.63 -11.07
C ALA A 21 -3.75 1.01 -12.48
N ASN A 22 -2.54 0.73 -12.97
CA ASN A 22 -2.26 -0.23 -14.03
C ASN A 22 -1.74 -1.54 -13.39
N GLN A 23 -1.30 -2.52 -14.19
CA GLN A 23 -0.89 -3.85 -13.69
C GLN A 23 0.14 -3.78 -12.54
N GLU A 24 1.20 -2.98 -12.71
CA GLU A 24 2.32 -2.87 -11.75
C GLU A 24 2.59 -1.43 -11.31
N HIS A 25 1.68 -0.49 -11.63
CA HIS A 25 1.86 0.94 -11.35
C HIS A 25 0.62 1.51 -10.67
N GLY A 26 0.79 2.06 -9.46
CA GLY A 26 -0.24 2.83 -8.78
C GLY A 26 -0.06 4.34 -9.00
N ILE A 27 -1.17 5.06 -9.10
CA ILE A 27 -1.20 6.53 -9.18
C ILE A 27 -1.72 7.06 -7.84
N ILE A 28 -0.88 7.77 -7.09
CA ILE A 28 -1.27 8.47 -5.87
C ILE A 28 -1.68 9.89 -6.23
N SER A 29 -2.79 10.35 -5.67
CA SER A 29 -3.28 11.71 -5.86
C SER A 29 -3.70 12.31 -4.52
N ARG A 30 -3.74 13.63 -4.45
CA ARG A 30 -4.45 14.30 -3.35
C ARG A 30 -5.95 14.19 -3.54
N ARG A 31 -6.68 14.12 -2.44
CA ARG A 31 -8.15 14.03 -2.44
C ARG A 31 -8.82 15.32 -2.87
N ASP A 32 -8.21 16.46 -2.57
CA ASP A 32 -8.72 17.79 -2.90
C ASP A 32 -8.43 18.22 -4.35
N GLY A 33 -7.78 17.36 -5.14
CA GLY A 33 -7.38 17.66 -6.52
C GLY A 33 -6.21 18.66 -6.64
N GLY A 34 -5.62 19.08 -5.52
CA GLY A 34 -4.45 19.95 -5.51
C GLY A 34 -3.17 19.24 -5.96
N PRO A 35 -2.08 19.99 -6.20
CA PRO A 35 -0.79 19.41 -6.57
C PRO A 35 -0.18 18.61 -5.41
N VAL A 36 0.43 17.48 -5.76
CA VAL A 36 1.27 16.70 -4.84
C VAL A 36 2.61 17.41 -4.69
N ARG A 37 3.05 17.65 -3.45
CA ARG A 37 4.41 18.09 -3.13
C ARG A 37 5.37 16.93 -3.33
N ILE A 38 6.08 16.90 -4.44
CA ILE A 38 6.93 15.75 -4.80
C ILE A 38 8.14 15.60 -3.86
N GLU A 39 8.51 16.68 -3.17
CA GLU A 39 9.55 16.69 -2.14
C GLU A 39 9.16 15.83 -0.94
N ASP A 40 7.85 15.70 -0.66
CA ASP A 40 7.33 14.78 0.34
C ASP A 40 7.37 13.33 -0.16
N PHE A 41 7.54 13.06 -1.46
CA PHE A 41 7.54 11.71 -2.03
C PHE A 41 8.74 11.50 -2.96
N PRO A 42 9.98 11.52 -2.42
CA PRO A 42 11.16 11.25 -3.22
C PRO A 42 11.13 9.82 -3.78
N ILE A 43 11.89 9.60 -4.85
CA ILE A 43 12.12 8.25 -5.40
C ILE A 43 12.63 7.34 -4.28
N ASP A 44 12.20 6.08 -4.30
CA ASP A 44 12.47 5.04 -3.30
C ASP A 44 11.81 5.24 -1.92
N ARG A 45 11.01 6.30 -1.71
CA ARG A 45 10.18 6.42 -0.50
C ARG A 45 9.21 5.24 -0.43
N ARG A 46 9.33 4.44 0.62
CA ARG A 46 8.42 3.33 0.90
C ARG A 46 7.12 3.85 1.52
N LEU A 47 6.03 3.23 1.11
CA LEU A 47 4.68 3.54 1.58
C LEU A 47 3.96 2.22 1.87
N ARG A 48 2.88 2.30 2.66
CA ARG A 48 1.97 1.18 2.89
C ARG A 48 0.61 1.53 2.33
N ILE A 49 0.01 0.60 1.57
CA ILE A 49 -1.32 0.80 0.97
C ILE A 49 -2.34 -0.07 1.68
N LEU A 50 -3.31 0.55 2.34
CA LEU A 50 -4.43 -0.18 2.93
C LEU A 50 -5.41 -0.57 1.81
N PRO A 51 -5.72 -1.86 1.63
CA PRO A 51 -6.57 -2.31 0.54
C PRO A 51 -8.04 -1.95 0.79
N ASN A 52 -8.81 -1.80 -0.29
CA ASN A 52 -10.27 -1.67 -0.16
C ASN A 52 -10.91 -2.94 0.39
N HIS A 53 -10.39 -4.11 0.01
CA HIS A 53 -10.90 -5.41 0.43
C HIS A 53 -9.74 -6.39 0.59
N ALA A 54 -9.64 -7.04 1.75
CA ALA A 54 -8.51 -7.91 2.06
C ALA A 54 -8.41 -9.10 1.08
N CYS A 55 -9.51 -9.83 0.84
CA CYS A 55 -9.47 -11.08 0.06
C CYS A 55 -8.82 -10.98 -1.35
N PRO A 56 -9.23 -10.08 -2.26
CA PRO A 56 -8.64 -9.99 -3.59
C PRO A 56 -7.21 -9.44 -3.57
N THR A 57 -6.87 -8.56 -2.62
CA THR A 57 -5.49 -8.09 -2.45
C THR A 57 -4.59 -9.22 -1.98
N CYS A 58 -5.00 -9.92 -0.92
CA CYS A 58 -4.28 -11.05 -0.35
C CYS A 58 -4.11 -12.22 -1.34
N ALA A 59 -4.99 -12.35 -2.33
CA ALA A 59 -4.92 -13.39 -3.35
C ALA A 59 -3.83 -13.14 -4.42
N ALA A 60 -3.34 -11.90 -4.56
CA ALA A 60 -2.30 -11.53 -5.51
C ALA A 60 -0.86 -11.80 -5.00
N PHE A 61 -0.72 -12.34 -3.79
CA PHE A 61 0.58 -12.65 -3.17
C PHE A 61 0.67 -14.12 -2.79
N ASP A 62 1.86 -14.70 -2.94
CA ASP A 62 2.15 -16.09 -2.58
C ASP A 62 2.32 -16.30 -1.07
N GLU A 63 2.70 -15.26 -0.34
CA GLU A 63 2.92 -15.29 1.10
C GLU A 63 2.65 -13.91 1.73
N TYR A 64 2.54 -13.90 3.05
CA TYR A 64 2.39 -12.69 3.86
C TYR A 64 3.61 -12.49 4.75
N LEU A 65 4.17 -11.29 4.69
CA LEU A 65 5.19 -10.85 5.64
C LEU A 65 4.47 -10.30 6.88
N VAL A 66 4.60 -11.02 7.99
CA VAL A 66 3.99 -10.65 9.27
C VAL A 66 4.97 -9.80 10.05
N THR A 67 4.49 -8.68 10.59
CA THR A 67 5.27 -7.72 11.37
C THR A 67 4.47 -7.33 12.60
N GLU A 68 5.12 -7.14 13.75
CA GLU A 68 4.49 -6.57 14.95
C GLU A 68 4.61 -5.04 15.01
N ASP A 69 5.61 -4.49 14.32
CA ASP A 69 6.08 -3.10 14.42
C ASP A 69 6.05 -2.34 13.08
N ASN A 70 5.57 -2.96 12.00
CA ASN A 70 5.64 -2.45 10.63
C ASN A 70 7.07 -2.21 10.09
N GLU A 71 8.10 -2.77 10.71
CA GLU A 71 9.49 -2.60 10.28
C GLU A 71 10.20 -3.96 10.16
N THR A 72 10.04 -4.82 11.18
CA THR A 72 10.70 -6.10 11.31
C THR A 72 9.75 -7.24 10.98
N VAL A 73 10.14 -8.09 10.03
CA VAL A 73 9.39 -9.31 9.69
C VAL A 73 9.57 -10.34 10.81
N SER A 74 8.50 -10.59 11.59
CA SER A 74 8.45 -11.60 12.64
C SER A 74 8.03 -12.98 12.11
N GLY A 75 7.44 -13.04 10.91
CA GLY A 75 7.05 -14.31 10.29
C GLY A 75 6.76 -14.19 8.80
N ARG A 76 6.78 -15.34 8.13
CA ARG A 76 6.35 -15.49 6.72
C ARG A 76 5.28 -16.56 6.66
N TRP A 77 4.09 -16.21 6.21
CA TRP A 77 2.97 -17.14 6.13
C TRP A 77 2.66 -17.45 4.66
N PRO A 78 2.88 -18.68 4.18
CA PRO A 78 2.51 -19.04 2.83
C PRO A 78 0.98 -19.01 2.67
N ARG A 79 0.50 -18.53 1.52
CA ARG A 79 -0.92 -18.57 1.18
C ARG A 79 -1.23 -19.89 0.46
N PHE A 80 -2.34 -20.52 0.81
CA PHE A 80 -2.91 -21.58 -0.01
C PHE A 80 -3.47 -21.00 -1.31
N ASN A 81 -2.90 -21.41 -2.44
CA ASN A 81 -3.24 -20.92 -3.77
C ASN A 81 -3.99 -21.98 -4.59
N HIS A 82 -4.73 -21.50 -5.60
CA HIS A 82 -5.44 -22.32 -6.59
C HIS A 82 -6.59 -23.17 -6.02
N TRP A 83 -6.95 -24.24 -6.74
CA TRP A 83 -8.00 -25.21 -6.42
C TRP A 83 -7.40 -26.61 -6.30
#